data_AF-A0A496VUS9-F1
#
_entry.id   AF-A0A496VUS9-F1
#
_cell.length_a   1.000
_cell.length_b   1.000
_cell.length_c   1.000
_cell.angle_alpha   90.00
_cell.angle_beta   90.00
_cell.angle_gamma   90.00
#
_symmetry.space_group_name_H-M   'P 1'
#
loop_
_entity.id
_entity.type
_entity.pdbx_description
1 polymer ?
#
loop_
_entity_poly.entity_id
_entity_poly.type
_entity_poly.pdbx_seq_one_letter_code
_entity_poly.pdbx_strand_id
1 'polypeptide(L)'
;LIWFRLIQSYKQLNTAKFKVILQMEQSLPIAPYDAEWEAAGRGDDPSLFKPFTQVEMAIPWVFFLLNLAVFLKVTFSLFIWV
;
A
#
# COMPACT_ATOMS: atom_id res chain seq x y z
N LEU A 1 4.37 11.41 7.46
CA LEU A 1 4.51 10.52 8.65
C LEU A 1 3.22 9.75 8.97
N ILE A 2 2.08 10.43 9.16
CA ILE A 2 0.79 9.77 9.52
C ILE A 2 0.35 8.75 8.47
N TRP A 3 0.48 9.07 7.18
CA TRP A 3 0.15 8.16 6.07
C TRP A 3 0.89 6.82 6.17
N PHE A 4 2.21 6.86 6.40
CA PHE A 4 3.01 5.65 6.55
C PHE A 4 2.60 4.82 7.77
N ARG A 5 2.22 5.47 8.89
CA ARG A 5 1.70 4.77 10.07
C ARG A 5 0.36 4.08 9.80
N LEU A 6 -0.51 4.71 8.99
CA LEU A 6 -1.78 4.09 8.58
C LEU A 6 -1.50 2.83 7.75
N ILE A 7 -0.67 2.92 6.71
CA ILE A 7 -0.28 1.76 5.88
C ILE A 7 0.29 0.64 6.77
N GLN A 8 1.17 0.97 7.71
CA GLN A 8 1.77 -0.02 8.62
C GLN A 8 0.72 -0.68 9.52
N SER A 9 -0.21 0.10 10.08
CA SER A 9 -1.30 -0.42 10.90
C SER A 9 -2.19 -1.39 10.12
N TYR A 10 -2.56 -1.02 8.89
CA TYR A 10 -3.35 -1.89 8.00
C TYR A 10 -2.61 -3.19 7.67
N LYS A 11 -1.30 -3.11 7.39
CA LYS A 11 -0.46 -4.30 7.18
C LYS A 11 -0.48 -5.22 8.40
N GLN A 12 -0.23 -4.67 9.60
CA GLN A 12 -0.19 -5.46 10.84
C GLN A 12 -1.54 -6.12 11.14
N LEU A 13 -2.64 -5.38 10.97
CA LEU A 13 -3.98 -5.91 11.19
C LEU A 13 -4.32 -7.04 10.22
N ASN A 14 -3.99 -6.86 8.92
CA ASN A 14 -4.23 -7.89 7.91
C ASN A 14 -3.38 -9.14 8.20
N THR A 15 -2.11 -9.00 8.55
CA THR A 15 -1.26 -10.12 8.97
C THR A 15 -1.87 -10.88 10.15
N ALA A 16 -2.36 -10.17 11.17
CA ALA A 16 -3.01 -10.79 12.33
C ALA A 16 -4.30 -11.54 11.93
N LYS A 17 -5.13 -10.94 11.08
CA LYS A 17 -6.36 -11.58 10.55
C LYS A 17 -6.06 -12.87 9.80
N PHE A 18 -5.14 -12.83 8.83
CA PHE A 18 -4.79 -14.00 8.03
C PHE A 18 -4.20 -15.12 8.88
N LYS A 19 -3.39 -14.78 9.89
CA LYS A 19 -2.87 -15.77 10.83
C LYS A 19 -3.99 -16.56 11.53
N VAL A 20 -5.02 -15.86 12.01
CA VAL A 20 -6.17 -16.51 12.67
C VAL A 20 -6.97 -17.34 11.67
N ILE A 21 -7.22 -16.81 10.47
CA ILE A 21 -7.95 -17.51 9.40
C ILE A 21 -7.24 -18.81 9.03
N LEU A 22 -5.92 -18.77 8.76
CA LEU A 22 -5.13 -19.95 8.41
C LEU A 22 -5.11 -20.99 9.55
N GLN A 23 -5.10 -20.54 10.82
CA GLN A 23 -5.25 -21.46 11.95
C GLN A 23 -6.63 -22.12 12.00
N MET A 24 -7.70 -21.40 11.67
CA MET A 24 -9.05 -21.96 11.58
C MET A 24 -9.16 -22.96 10.42
N GLU A 25 -8.52 -22.70 9.29
CA GLU A 25 -8.51 -23.58 8.12
C GLU A 25 -7.92 -24.96 8.40
N GLN A 26 -7.02 -25.09 9.39
CA GLN A 26 -6.50 -26.41 9.82
C GLN A 26 -7.60 -27.35 10.34
N SER A 27 -8.74 -26.80 10.76
CA SER A 27 -9.90 -27.58 11.23
C SER A 27 -10.93 -27.84 10.13
N LEU A 28 -10.74 -27.28 8.93
CA LEU A 28 -11.68 -27.36 7.81
C LEU A 28 -11.18 -28.37 6.77
N PRO A 29 -12.09 -29.01 6.01
CA PRO A 29 -11.72 -29.96 4.96
C PRO A 29 -11.06 -29.28 3.75
N ILE A 30 -11.14 -27.95 3.64
CA ILE A 30 -10.54 -27.14 2.59
C ILE A 30 -9.90 -25.88 3.18
N ALA A 31 -8.83 -25.41 2.55
CA ALA A 31 -8.08 -24.21 2.93
C ALA A 31 -8.07 -23.19 1.78
N PRO A 32 -9.19 -22.49 1.52
CA PRO A 32 -9.31 -21.57 0.40
C PRO A 32 -8.30 -20.41 0.44
N TYR A 33 -8.00 -19.85 1.62
CA TYR A 33 -7.06 -18.73 1.74
C TYR A 33 -5.60 -19.17 1.55
N ASP A 34 -5.23 -20.37 2.02
CA ASP A 34 -3.91 -20.95 1.71
C ASP A 34 -3.76 -21.22 0.21
N ALA A 35 -4.81 -21.75 -0.44
CA ALA A 35 -4.83 -21.98 -1.89
C ALA A 35 -4.80 -20.67 -2.69
N GLU A 36 -5.50 -19.62 -2.25
CA GLU A 36 -5.43 -18.28 -2.83
C GLU A 36 -4.01 -17.72 -2.73
N TRP A 37 -3.38 -17.85 -1.57
CA TRP A 37 -2.02 -17.37 -1.34
C TRP A 37 -1.00 -18.12 -2.21
N GLU A 38 -1.18 -19.43 -2.40
CA GLU A 38 -0.39 -20.24 -3.34
C GLU A 38 -0.56 -19.75 -4.79
N ALA A 39 -1.81 -19.53 -5.24
CA ALA A 39 -2.10 -19.03 -6.59
C ALA A 39 -1.54 -17.62 -6.81
N ALA A 40 -1.44 -16.81 -5.75
CA ALA A 40 -0.80 -15.50 -5.74
C ALA A 40 0.74 -15.57 -5.69
N GLY A 41 1.34 -16.76 -5.73
CA GLY A 41 2.79 -16.97 -5.70
C GLY A 41 3.42 -16.64 -4.35
N ARG A 42 2.66 -16.72 -3.26
CA ARG A 42 3.06 -16.42 -1.86
C ARG A 42 3.72 -15.06 -1.63
N GLY A 43 3.59 -14.14 -2.58
CA GLY A 43 4.28 -12.84 -2.57
C GLY A 43 5.72 -12.87 -3.10
N ASP A 44 6.22 -14.02 -3.55
CA ASP A 44 7.56 -14.16 -4.15
C ASP A 44 7.54 -13.83 -5.65
N ASP A 45 6.39 -14.00 -6.32
CA ASP A 45 6.23 -13.66 -7.73
C ASP A 45 5.45 -12.34 -7.92
N PRO A 46 6.15 -11.21 -8.18
CA PRO A 46 5.51 -9.92 -8.43
C PRO A 46 4.75 -9.85 -9.77
N SER A 47 4.82 -10.87 -10.62
CA SER A 47 3.96 -10.98 -11.81
C SER A 47 2.57 -11.54 -11.49
N LEU A 48 2.47 -12.38 -10.45
CA LEU A 48 1.22 -12.97 -9.98
C LEU A 48 0.47 -12.05 -9.02
N PHE A 49 1.19 -11.38 -8.12
CA PHE A 49 0.59 -10.44 -7.18
C PHE A 49 1.48 -9.22 -6.94
N LYS A 50 0.99 -8.04 -7.31
CA LYS A 50 1.67 -6.77 -7.01
C LYS A 50 1.10 -6.17 -5.73
N PRO A 51 1.90 -6.01 -4.66
CA PRO A 51 1.43 -5.39 -3.44
C PRO A 51 0.99 -3.95 -3.68
N PHE A 52 -0.29 -3.66 -3.45
CA PHE A 52 -0.87 -2.31 -3.58
C PHE A 52 -0.14 -1.27 -2.71
N THR A 53 0.48 -1.71 -1.61
CA THR A 53 1.24 -0.86 -0.70
C THR A 53 2.36 -0.07 -1.39
N GLN A 54 2.99 -0.62 -2.44
CA GLN A 54 4.04 0.12 -3.17
C GLN A 54 3.47 1.38 -3.84
N VAL A 55 2.28 1.28 -4.42
CA VAL A 55 1.56 2.41 -5.01
C VAL A 55 1.13 3.38 -3.92
N GLU A 56 0.58 2.89 -2.81
CA GLU A 56 0.15 3.73 -1.69
C GLU A 56 1.29 4.54 -1.06
N MET A 57 2.50 3.99 -1.02
CA MET A 57 3.69 4.70 -0.54
C MET A 57 4.13 5.84 -1.48
N ALA A 58 3.80 5.77 -2.76
CA ALA A 58 4.12 6.81 -3.74
C ALA A 58 3.15 8.00 -3.68
N ILE A 59 1.91 7.80 -3.21
CA ILE A 59 0.86 8.83 -3.18
C ILE A 59 1.33 10.14 -2.50
N PRO A 60 1.91 10.13 -1.28
CA PRO A 60 2.37 11.37 -0.65
C PRO A 60 3.39 12.14 -1.47
N TRP A 61 4.27 11.44 -2.20
CA TRP A 61 5.29 12.06 -3.05
C TRP A 61 4.67 12.72 -4.29
N VAL A 62 3.69 12.06 -4.91
CA VAL A 62 2.94 12.65 -6.04
C VAL A 62 2.25 13.93 -5.60
N PHE A 63 1.55 13.91 -4.46
CA PHE A 63 0.93 15.11 -3.90
C PHE A 63 1.95 16.19 -3.57
N PHE A 64 3.09 15.83 -3.00
CA PHE A 64 4.16 16.78 -2.70
C PHE A 64 4.68 17.46 -3.96
N LEU A 65 5.00 16.70 -5.02
CA LEU A 65 5.50 17.24 -6.28
C LEU A 65 4.49 18.16 -6.97
N LEU A 66 3.22 17.77 -7.00
CA LEU A 66 2.15 18.59 -7.58
C LEU A 66 2.00 19.93 -6.84
N ASN A 67 1.98 19.90 -5.50
CA ASN A 67 1.89 21.12 -4.71
C ASN A 67 3.14 21.99 -4.85
N LEU A 68 4.32 21.38 -4.92
CA LEU A 68 5.58 22.10 -5.15
C LEU A 68 5.57 22.81 -6.51
N ALA A 69 5.10 22.15 -7.57
CA ALA A 69 5.00 22.76 -8.90
C ALA A 69 4.06 23.98 -8.90
N VAL A 70 2.90 23.87 -8.24
CA VAL A 70 1.97 25.00 -8.08
C VAL A 70 2.59 26.13 -7.28
N PHE A 71 3.26 25.81 -6.17
CA PHE A 71 3.93 26.79 -5.31
C PHE A 71 5.03 27.56 -6.07
N LEU A 72 5.85 26.87 -6.86
CA LEU A 72 6.89 27.49 -7.68
C LEU A 72 6.30 28.40 -8.77
N LYS A 73 5.20 27.97 -9.42
CA LYS A 73 4.51 28.81 -10.40
C LYS A 73 3.98 30.09 -9.79
N VAL A 74 3.34 30.01 -8.61
CA VAL A 74 2.76 31.17 -7.92
C VAL A 74 3.85 32.13 -7.47
N THR A 75 4.90 31.63 -6.84
CA THR A 75 6.04 32.47 -6.38
C THR A 75 6.75 33.15 -7.55
N PHE A 76 6.97 32.46 -8.66
CA PHE A 76 7.53 33.05 -9.88
C PHE A 76 6.62 34.14 -10.47
N SER A 77 5.31 33.88 -10.53
CA SER A 77 4.33 34.87 -11.01
C SER A 77 4.29 36.13 -10.13
N LEU A 78 4.40 35.97 -8.81
CA LEU A 78 4.44 37.10 -7.88
C LEU A 78 5.73 37.90 -8.02
N PHE A 79 6.87 37.22 -8.20
CA PHE A 79 8.16 37.87 -8.41
C PHE A 79 8.21 38.69 -9.71
N ILE A 80 7.55 38.25 -10.78
CA ILE A 80 7.44 39.02 -12.03
C ILE A 80 6.59 40.29 -11.87
N TRP A 81 5.59 40.23 -10.97
CA TRP A 81 4.62 41.31 -10.78
C TRP A 81 5.07 42.40 -9.78
N VAL A 82 6.14 42.14 -9.02
CA VAL A 82 6.77 43.06 -8.07
C VAL A 82 7.96 43.74 -8.72
#